data_AF-A0A958Z3W2-F1
#
_entry.id   AF-A0A958Z3W2-F1
#
_cell.length_a   1.000
_cell.length_b   1.000
_cell.length_c   1.000
_cell.angle_alpha   90.00
_cell.angle_beta   90.00
_cell.angle_gamma   90.00
#
_symmetry.space_group_name_H-M   'P 1'
#
loop_
_entity.id
_entity.type
_entity.pdbx_description
1 polymer ?
#
loop_
_entity_poly.entity_id
_entity_poly.type
_entity_poly.pdbx_seq_one_letter_code
_entity_poly.pdbx_strand_id
1 'polypeptide(L)'
;MKSLITLTITLTIWLLASCLANAQETDHDTQTSIEQLTTLKEKIIQEEKEALKADVENINARLQSENIQESEAETLKQEAAERHALNIENRLAIIDNKVALLKRNGSIEEDEVNGMIIRIGSSGKNSENENVLYIGPKNKKRKYDRRTTSDMVFAFGLNNVITKGESLQDSDFKVAGSRFAEIGWAWKTRVFKN
;
A
#
# COMPACT_ATOMS: atom_id res chain seq x y z
N MET A 1 -4.71 28.36 -44.69
CA MET A 1 -3.79 27.24 -45.00
C MET A 1 -2.55 27.25 -44.13
N LYS A 2 -1.74 28.32 -44.12
CA LYS A 2 -0.54 28.42 -43.25
C LYS A 2 -0.84 28.23 -41.75
N SER A 3 -1.90 28.87 -41.24
CA SER A 3 -2.35 28.74 -39.84
C SER A 3 -2.79 27.34 -39.45
N LEU A 4 -3.34 26.58 -40.40
CA LEU A 4 -3.84 25.23 -40.18
C LEU A 4 -2.66 24.24 -40.13
N ILE A 5 -1.67 24.42 -41.00
CA ILE A 5 -0.41 23.66 -41.00
C ILE A 5 0.38 23.89 -39.70
N THR A 6 0.49 25.14 -39.24
CA THR A 6 1.19 25.44 -37.97
C THR A 6 0.51 24.78 -36.78
N LEU A 7 -0.83 24.78 -36.74
CA LEU A 7 -1.60 24.22 -35.64
C LEU A 7 -1.50 22.68 -35.61
N THR A 8 -1.49 22.04 -36.78
CA THR A 8 -1.25 20.58 -36.87
C THR A 8 0.16 20.20 -36.41
N ILE A 9 1.19 20.98 -36.78
CA ILE A 9 2.57 20.71 -36.37
C ILE A 9 2.72 20.85 -34.84
N THR A 10 2.18 21.91 -34.26
CA THR A 10 2.24 22.11 -32.80
C THR A 10 1.51 21.00 -32.04
N LEU A 11 0.37 20.53 -32.56
CA LEU A 11 -0.37 19.42 -31.94
C LEU A 11 0.43 18.12 -31.99
N THR A 12 1.07 17.82 -33.12
CA THR A 12 1.92 16.62 -33.26
C THR A 12 3.14 16.64 -32.34
N ILE A 13 3.79 17.79 -32.19
CA ILE A 13 4.94 17.95 -31.28
C ILE A 13 4.49 17.78 -29.82
N TRP A 14 3.33 18.33 -29.45
CA TRP A 14 2.77 18.18 -28.11
C TRP A 14 2.45 16.72 -27.79
N LEU A 15 1.81 16.00 -28.72
CA LEU A 15 1.51 14.57 -28.60
C LEU A 15 2.79 13.72 -28.45
N LEU A 16 3.82 14.00 -29.25
CA LEU A 16 5.12 13.32 -29.16
C LEU A 16 5.79 13.58 -27.80
N ALA A 17 5.77 14.81 -27.30
CA ALA A 17 6.34 15.15 -26.00
C ALA A 17 5.62 14.44 -24.84
N SER A 18 4.28 14.33 -24.90
CA SER A 18 3.50 13.59 -23.90
C SER A 18 3.82 12.09 -23.89
N CYS A 19 4.03 11.47 -25.05
CA CYS A 19 4.42 10.05 -25.12
C CYS A 19 5.81 9.79 -24.53
N LEU A 20 6.78 10.68 -24.76
CA LEU A 20 8.15 10.54 -24.24
C LEU A 20 8.21 10.69 -22.71
N ALA A 21 7.41 11.58 -22.12
CA ALA A 21 7.37 11.78 -20.68
C ALA A 21 6.92 10.52 -19.90
N ASN A 22 5.88 9.84 -20.38
CA ASN A 22 5.37 8.62 -19.74
C ASN A 22 6.35 7.44 -19.83
N ALA A 23 7.17 7.38 -20.88
CA ALA A 23 8.19 6.34 -21.02
C ALA A 23 9.34 6.49 -20.02
N GLN A 24 9.68 7.73 -19.63
CA GLN A 24 10.79 8.01 -18.74
C GLN A 24 10.48 7.75 -17.25
N GLU A 25 9.22 7.95 -16.82
CA GLU A 25 8.78 7.62 -15.45
C GLU A 25 8.89 6.12 -15.15
N THR A 26 8.55 5.28 -16.13
CA THR A 26 8.60 3.81 -15.97
C THR A 26 10.04 3.31 -15.76
N ASP A 27 11.01 3.90 -16.48
CA ASP A 27 12.42 3.52 -16.37
C ASP A 27 13.01 3.88 -15.00
N HIS A 28 12.69 5.07 -14.49
CA HIS A 28 13.13 5.54 -13.16
C HIS A 28 12.62 4.65 -12.01
N ASP A 29 11.36 4.23 -12.05
CA ASP A 29 10.75 3.38 -11.03
C ASP A 29 11.37 1.98 -10.99
N THR A 30 11.66 1.42 -12.18
CA THR A 30 12.35 0.12 -12.27
C THR A 30 13.77 0.21 -11.72
N GLN A 31 14.49 1.29 -12.00
CA GLN A 31 15.85 1.49 -11.53
C GLN A 31 15.90 1.64 -10.00
N THR A 32 14.98 2.40 -9.41
CA THR A 32 14.84 2.54 -7.95
C THR A 32 14.56 1.19 -7.30
N SER A 33 13.68 0.38 -7.91
CA SER A 33 13.35 -0.96 -7.42
C SER A 33 14.54 -1.93 -7.50
N ILE A 34 15.35 -1.84 -8.55
CA ILE A 34 16.59 -2.63 -8.68
C ILE A 34 17.58 -2.23 -7.59
N GLU A 35 17.76 -0.92 -7.33
CA GLU A 35 18.62 -0.44 -6.25
C GLU A 35 18.17 -1.00 -4.89
N GLN A 36 16.87 -0.94 -4.58
CA GLN A 36 16.32 -1.53 -3.35
C GLN A 36 16.62 -3.03 -3.25
N LEU A 37 16.46 -3.79 -4.34
CA LEU A 37 16.80 -5.22 -4.33
C LEU A 37 18.30 -5.47 -4.15
N THR A 38 19.18 -4.62 -4.69
CA THR A 38 20.64 -4.73 -4.47
C THR A 38 21.02 -4.45 -3.02
N THR A 39 20.47 -3.41 -2.40
CA THR A 39 20.69 -3.15 -0.96
C THR A 39 20.16 -4.29 -0.09
N LEU A 40 19.05 -4.91 -0.49
CA LEU A 40 18.48 -6.07 0.20
C LEU A 40 19.41 -7.30 0.09
N LYS A 41 20.09 -7.52 -1.04
CA LYS A 41 21.12 -8.58 -1.14
C LYS A 41 22.25 -8.39 -0.15
N GLU A 42 22.80 -7.18 -0.08
CA GLU A 42 23.89 -6.85 0.85
C GLU A 42 23.47 -7.06 2.30
N LYS A 43 22.26 -6.61 2.64
CA LYS A 43 21.68 -6.81 3.96
C LYS A 43 21.55 -8.29 4.32
N ILE A 44 21.06 -9.14 3.41
CA ILE A 44 20.96 -10.59 3.65
C ILE A 44 22.34 -11.22 3.89
N ILE A 45 23.32 -10.85 3.08
CA ILE A 45 24.69 -11.36 3.25
C ILE A 45 25.22 -10.96 4.64
N GLN A 46 24.97 -9.72 5.06
CA GLN A 46 25.42 -9.23 6.36
C GLN A 46 24.70 -9.95 7.51
N GLU A 47 23.38 -10.07 7.44
CA GLU A 47 22.56 -10.79 8.44
C GLU A 47 23.01 -12.25 8.61
N GLU A 48 23.21 -12.98 7.51
CA GLU A 48 23.63 -14.39 7.57
C GLU A 48 25.08 -14.54 8.07
N LYS A 49 25.97 -13.59 7.75
CA LYS A 49 27.34 -13.57 8.31
C LYS A 49 27.34 -13.29 9.80
N GLU A 50 26.52 -12.35 10.26
CA GLU A 50 26.38 -12.04 11.69
C GLU A 50 25.78 -13.22 12.46
N ALA A 51 24.77 -13.89 11.89
CA ALA A 51 24.19 -15.09 12.45
C ALA A 51 25.20 -16.24 12.53
N LEU A 52 25.97 -16.48 11.46
CA LEU A 52 27.04 -17.49 11.47
C LEU A 52 28.09 -17.18 12.55
N LYS A 53 28.47 -15.91 12.71
CA LYS A 53 29.41 -15.51 13.76
C LYS A 53 28.86 -15.83 15.15
N ALA A 54 27.59 -15.50 15.41
CA ALA A 54 26.94 -15.79 16.68
C ALA A 54 26.86 -17.30 16.96
N ASP A 55 26.57 -18.12 15.94
CA ASP A 55 26.54 -19.58 16.06
C ASP A 55 27.93 -20.14 16.40
N VAL A 56 28.98 -19.68 15.71
CA VAL A 56 30.36 -20.10 15.98
C VAL A 56 30.81 -19.67 17.38
N GLU A 57 30.45 -18.47 17.83
CA GLU A 57 30.72 -18.00 19.20
C GLU A 57 30.02 -18.88 20.24
N ASN A 58 28.77 -19.29 19.99
CA ASN A 58 28.03 -20.21 20.86
C ASN A 58 28.72 -21.59 20.93
N ILE A 59 29.12 -22.14 19.79
CA ILE A 59 29.83 -23.43 19.73
C ILE A 59 31.17 -23.33 20.49
N ASN A 60 31.93 -22.26 20.28
CA ASN A 60 33.18 -22.03 21.00
C ASN A 60 32.97 -21.92 22.51
N ALA A 61 31.92 -21.23 22.97
CA ALA A 61 31.59 -21.15 24.39
C ALA A 61 31.25 -22.52 24.98
N ARG A 62 30.56 -23.40 24.23
CA ARG A 62 30.29 -24.78 24.64
C ARG A 62 31.56 -25.63 24.72
N LEU A 63 32.48 -25.45 23.77
CA LEU A 63 33.78 -26.13 23.78
C LEU A 63 34.63 -25.70 24.99
N GLN A 64 34.67 -24.39 25.29
CA GLN A 64 35.39 -23.84 26.45
C GLN A 64 34.82 -24.29 27.80
N SER A 65 33.52 -24.56 27.86
CA SER A 65 32.86 -25.09 29.05
C SER A 65 32.90 -26.62 29.13
N GLU A 66 33.71 -27.28 28.28
CA GLU A 66 33.89 -28.73 28.19
C GLU A 66 32.58 -29.51 27.97
N ASN A 67 31.54 -28.84 27.44
CA ASN A 67 30.24 -29.44 27.17
C ASN A 67 30.22 -30.27 25.87
N ILE A 68 31.20 -30.06 24.98
CA ILE A 68 31.37 -30.77 23.70
C ILE A 68 32.85 -31.06 23.46
N GLN A 69 33.14 -32.06 22.63
CA GLN A 69 34.52 -32.37 22.22
C GLN A 69 34.98 -31.48 21.04
N GLU A 70 36.30 -31.37 20.84
CA GLU A 70 36.88 -30.57 19.75
C GLU A 70 36.43 -31.05 18.37
N SER A 71 36.38 -32.37 18.15
CA SER A 71 35.88 -32.97 16.91
C SER A 71 34.41 -32.64 16.64
N GLU A 72 33.58 -32.70 17.69
CA GLU A 72 32.16 -32.35 17.61
C GLU A 72 31.95 -30.85 17.36
N ALA A 73 32.78 -29.99 17.95
CA ALA A 73 32.76 -28.57 17.71
C ALA A 73 33.15 -28.22 16.26
N GLU A 74 34.12 -28.90 15.67
CA GLU A 74 34.49 -28.73 14.26
C GLU A 74 33.34 -29.14 13.33
N THR A 75 32.70 -30.29 13.56
CA THR A 75 31.56 -30.73 12.75
C THR A 75 30.40 -29.74 12.83
N LEU A 76 30.06 -29.25 14.03
CA LEU A 76 28.98 -28.28 14.20
C LEU A 76 29.27 -26.93 13.53
N LYS A 77 30.53 -26.47 13.53
CA LYS A 77 30.94 -25.26 12.82
C LYS A 77 30.82 -25.42 11.31
N GLN A 78 31.20 -26.59 10.79
CA GLN A 78 31.07 -26.89 9.36
C GLN A 78 29.59 -26.92 8.94
N GLU A 79 28.74 -27.61 9.69
CA GLU A 79 27.30 -27.67 9.41
C GLU A 79 26.65 -26.28 9.47
N ALA A 80 27.02 -25.45 10.46
CA ALA A 80 26.54 -24.07 10.55
C ALA A 80 26.98 -23.25 9.33
N ALA A 81 28.24 -23.36 8.91
CA ALA A 81 28.76 -22.67 7.74
C ALA A 81 28.04 -23.10 6.45
N GLU A 82 27.83 -24.40 6.24
CA GLU A 82 27.10 -24.94 5.09
C GLU A 82 25.65 -24.46 5.07
N ARG A 83 24.97 -24.48 6.22
CA ARG A 83 23.59 -23.99 6.35
C ARG A 83 23.48 -22.52 5.99
N HIS A 84 24.36 -21.68 6.52
CA HIS A 84 24.36 -20.25 6.21
C HIS A 84 24.75 -19.95 4.76
N ALA A 85 25.69 -20.71 4.19
CA ALA A 85 26.03 -20.59 2.78
C ALA A 85 24.84 -20.91 1.87
N LEU A 86 24.14 -22.02 2.14
CA LEU A 86 22.93 -22.40 1.40
C LEU A 86 21.80 -21.37 1.56
N ASN A 87 21.63 -20.79 2.75
CA ASN A 87 20.65 -19.73 2.97
C ASN A 87 20.96 -18.50 2.13
N ILE A 88 22.23 -18.06 2.09
CA ILE A 88 22.67 -16.93 1.27
C ILE A 88 22.39 -17.24 -0.21
N GLU A 89 22.84 -18.39 -0.71
CA GLU A 89 22.67 -18.78 -2.10
C GLU A 89 21.20 -18.79 -2.52
N ASN A 90 20.35 -19.48 -1.76
CA ASN A 90 18.92 -19.60 -2.07
C ASN A 90 18.22 -18.23 -2.03
N ARG A 91 18.52 -17.40 -1.02
CA ARG A 91 17.92 -16.07 -0.89
C ARG A 91 18.37 -15.12 -2.00
N LEU A 92 19.65 -15.16 -2.38
CA LEU A 92 20.17 -14.38 -3.50
C LEU A 92 19.55 -14.80 -4.83
N ALA A 93 19.40 -16.10 -5.07
CA ALA A 93 18.75 -16.63 -6.27
C ALA A 93 17.30 -16.12 -6.42
N ILE A 94 16.54 -16.03 -5.32
CA ILE A 94 15.18 -15.45 -5.34
C ILE A 94 15.23 -13.98 -5.78
N ILE A 95 16.17 -13.20 -5.24
CA ILE A 95 16.28 -11.77 -5.56
C ILE A 95 16.74 -11.58 -7.01
N ASP A 96 17.69 -12.39 -7.49
CA ASP A 96 18.12 -12.36 -8.88
C ASP A 96 16.99 -12.64 -9.85
N ASN A 97 16.15 -13.63 -9.53
CA ASN A 97 14.94 -13.89 -10.30
C ASN A 97 13.96 -12.71 -10.26
N LYS A 98 13.78 -12.06 -9.10
CA LYS A 98 12.96 -10.83 -9.00
C LYS A 98 13.51 -9.70 -9.87
N VAL A 99 14.81 -9.42 -9.82
CA VAL A 99 15.47 -8.41 -10.67
C VAL A 99 15.27 -8.74 -12.15
N ALA A 100 15.40 -10.01 -12.54
CA ALA A 100 15.18 -10.45 -13.92
C ALA A 100 13.72 -10.24 -14.36
N LEU A 101 12.75 -10.49 -13.48
CA LEU A 101 11.34 -10.22 -13.75
C LEU A 101 11.06 -8.71 -13.89
N LEU A 102 11.59 -7.87 -13.01
CA LEU A 102 11.46 -6.41 -13.11
C LEU A 102 11.99 -5.89 -14.45
N LYS A 103 13.19 -6.32 -14.84
CA LYS A 103 13.81 -5.89 -16.10
C LYS A 103 12.99 -6.30 -17.33
N ARG A 104 12.32 -7.45 -17.29
CA ARG A 104 11.53 -7.95 -18.42
C ARG A 104 10.13 -7.32 -18.48
N ASN A 105 9.50 -7.14 -17.33
CA ASN A 105 8.08 -6.81 -17.25
C ASN A 105 7.81 -5.34 -16.88
N GLY A 106 8.82 -4.59 -16.41
CA GLY A 106 8.69 -3.20 -15.95
C GLY A 106 8.05 -3.04 -14.56
N SER A 107 7.40 -4.09 -14.04
CA SER A 107 6.88 -4.14 -12.68
C SER A 107 6.82 -5.60 -12.19
N ILE A 108 6.95 -5.78 -10.88
CA ILE A 108 6.55 -7.02 -10.21
C ILE A 108 5.16 -6.74 -9.64
N GLU A 109 4.16 -7.53 -10.02
CA GLU A 109 2.96 -7.66 -9.21
C GLU A 109 3.38 -8.33 -7.90
N GLU A 110 3.75 -7.52 -6.90
CA GLU A 110 3.90 -8.04 -5.57
C GLU A 110 2.50 -8.44 -5.10
N ASP A 111 2.30 -9.73 -4.85
CA ASP A 111 1.30 -10.17 -3.88
C ASP A 111 1.69 -9.53 -2.53
N GLU A 112 1.37 -8.25 -2.35
CA GLU A 112 1.68 -7.47 -1.16
C GLU A 112 0.95 -8.09 0.03
N VAL A 113 1.62 -9.03 0.68
CA VAL A 113 1.17 -9.57 1.95
C VAL A 113 1.45 -8.51 3.01
N ASN A 114 0.39 -7.83 3.45
CA ASN A 114 0.31 -7.01 4.68
C ASN A 114 0.89 -5.59 4.68
N GLY A 115 0.54 -4.74 3.71
CA GLY A 115 0.56 -3.29 3.94
C GLY A 115 -0.61 -2.84 4.84
N MET A 116 -0.38 -1.99 5.84
CA MET A 116 -1.46 -1.28 6.55
C MET A 116 -1.81 0.00 5.79
N ILE A 117 -3.08 0.17 5.45
CA ILE A 117 -3.57 1.33 4.73
C ILE A 117 -4.50 2.16 5.61
N ILE A 118 -4.37 3.48 5.53
CA ILE A 118 -5.31 4.44 6.09
C ILE A 118 -6.05 5.06 4.90
N ARG A 119 -7.34 4.77 4.75
CA ARG A 119 -8.20 5.39 3.73
C ARG A 119 -9.20 6.33 4.40
N ILE A 120 -9.27 7.55 3.91
CA ILE A 120 -10.23 8.58 4.34
C ILE A 120 -11.09 8.93 3.12
N GLY A 121 -12.38 8.63 3.15
CA GLY A 121 -13.34 8.94 2.08
C GLY A 121 -14.28 7.78 1.70
N SER A 122 -15.47 8.10 1.20
CA SER A 122 -16.42 7.09 0.70
C SER A 122 -15.87 6.46 -0.58
N SER A 123 -15.57 5.17 -0.56
CA SER A 123 -15.13 4.46 -1.75
C SER A 123 -16.31 4.36 -2.72
N GLY A 124 -16.20 5.03 -3.88
CA GLY A 124 -17.31 5.25 -4.82
C GLY A 124 -17.99 3.97 -5.31
N LYS A 125 -19.32 4.09 -5.50
CA LYS A 125 -20.34 3.26 -6.22
C LYS A 125 -20.29 1.73 -6.23
N ASN A 126 -19.21 1.03 -5.88
CA ASN A 126 -19.11 -0.44 -5.89
C ASN A 126 -18.48 -1.04 -4.61
N SER A 127 -18.22 -0.21 -3.58
CA SER A 127 -17.65 -0.66 -2.30
C SER A 127 -18.68 -0.49 -1.18
N GLU A 128 -19.38 -1.57 -0.82
CA GLU A 128 -20.30 -1.66 0.34
C GLU A 128 -19.61 -1.51 1.72
N ASN A 129 -18.33 -1.09 1.76
CA ASN A 129 -17.68 -0.67 2.99
C ASN A 129 -17.76 0.85 3.10
N GLU A 130 -18.87 1.33 3.64
CA GLU A 130 -19.21 2.73 3.92
C GLU A 130 -18.44 3.32 5.12
N ASN A 131 -17.22 2.83 5.38
CA ASN A 131 -16.40 3.37 6.44
C ASN A 131 -15.68 4.63 5.92
N VAL A 132 -16.06 5.80 6.45
CA VAL A 132 -15.42 7.10 6.17
C VAL A 132 -13.92 7.09 6.51
N LEU A 133 -13.53 6.25 7.47
CA LEU A 133 -12.15 5.99 7.86
C LEU A 133 -11.93 4.48 7.94
N TYR A 134 -11.01 3.97 7.13
CA TYR A 134 -10.56 2.58 7.18
C TYR A 134 -9.09 2.54 7.58
N ILE A 135 -8.80 1.86 8.68
CA ILE A 135 -7.45 1.50 9.11
C ILE A 135 -7.41 -0.01 9.17
N GLY A 136 -6.59 -0.63 8.32
CA GLY A 136 -6.49 -2.08 8.29
C GLY A 136 -5.61 -2.61 7.16
N PRO A 137 -5.49 -3.95 7.04
CA PRO A 137 -4.67 -4.57 6.02
C PRO A 137 -5.18 -4.21 4.62
N LYS A 138 -4.26 -4.00 3.68
CA LYS A 138 -4.53 -3.70 2.26
C LYS A 138 -5.40 -4.78 1.63
N ASN A 139 -5.14 -6.04 1.99
CA ASN A 139 -5.84 -7.23 1.48
C ASN A 139 -6.85 -7.78 2.50
N LYS A 140 -7.82 -6.95 2.92
CA LYS A 140 -8.97 -7.46 3.70
C LYS A 140 -9.95 -8.17 2.77
N LYS A 141 -10.10 -9.49 2.95
CA LYS A 141 -11.17 -10.26 2.29
C LYS A 141 -12.52 -9.60 2.59
N ARG A 142 -13.28 -9.26 1.54
CA ARG A 142 -14.60 -8.65 1.67
C ARG A 142 -15.53 -9.61 2.42
N LYS A 143 -15.99 -9.20 3.60
CA LYS A 143 -17.01 -9.94 4.34
C LYS A 143 -18.36 -9.59 3.71
N TYR A 144 -18.84 -10.47 2.83
CA TYR A 144 -20.20 -10.41 2.32
C TYR A 144 -21.16 -10.77 3.45
N ASP A 145 -22.27 -10.03 3.55
CA ASP A 145 -23.29 -10.13 4.60
C ASP A 145 -22.85 -9.70 6.03
N ARG A 146 -22.83 -8.38 6.26
CA ARG A 146 -22.68 -7.80 7.60
C ARG A 146 -24.05 -7.68 8.27
N ARG A 147 -24.22 -8.30 9.44
CA ARG A 147 -25.45 -8.17 10.24
C ARG A 147 -25.72 -6.73 10.69
N THR A 148 -24.65 -5.97 10.98
CA THR A 148 -24.70 -4.57 11.38
C THR A 148 -23.83 -3.71 10.47
N THR A 149 -24.43 -2.67 9.89
CA THR A 149 -23.74 -1.61 9.14
C THR A 149 -23.79 -0.30 9.93
N SER A 150 -22.81 0.57 9.70
CA SER A 150 -22.62 1.80 10.45
C SER A 150 -22.17 2.90 9.50
N ASP A 151 -22.96 3.95 9.38
CA ASP A 151 -22.78 4.97 8.35
C ASP A 151 -22.77 6.34 9.03
N MET A 152 -21.81 7.19 8.66
CA MET A 152 -21.76 8.58 9.10
C MET A 152 -22.70 9.39 8.21
N VAL A 153 -23.66 10.08 8.80
CA VAL A 153 -24.64 10.90 8.10
C VAL A 153 -24.28 12.36 8.32
N PHE A 154 -24.14 13.13 7.25
CA PHE A 154 -23.98 14.58 7.32
C PHE A 154 -25.05 15.24 6.47
N ALA A 155 -25.80 16.17 7.07
CA ALA A 155 -26.84 16.94 6.40
C ALA A 155 -26.63 18.42 6.67
N PHE A 156 -26.91 19.27 5.69
CA PHE A 156 -26.92 20.71 5.87
C PHE A 156 -27.98 21.34 4.98
N GLY A 157 -28.54 22.47 5.39
CA GLY A 157 -29.58 23.13 4.62
C GLY A 157 -30.02 24.46 5.19
N LEU A 158 -31.03 25.03 4.54
CA LEU A 158 -31.64 26.30 4.89
C LEU A 158 -33.09 26.04 5.27
N ASN A 159 -33.56 26.61 6.37
CA ASN A 159 -34.96 26.55 6.78
C ASN A 159 -35.57 27.95 6.57
N ASN A 160 -36.65 28.07 5.80
CA ASN A 160 -37.33 29.35 5.56
C ASN A 160 -38.82 29.17 5.85
N VAL A 161 -39.43 30.15 6.52
CA VAL A 161 -40.87 30.22 6.77
C VAL A 161 -41.48 31.21 5.77
N ILE A 162 -42.63 30.86 5.18
CA ILE A 162 -43.38 31.73 4.27
C ILE A 162 -44.72 32.07 4.91
N THR A 163 -44.99 33.36 5.10
CA THR A 163 -46.27 33.87 5.63
C THR A 163 -47.32 33.90 4.51
N LYS A 164 -48.59 33.67 4.84
CA LYS A 164 -49.66 33.53 3.84
C LYS A 164 -49.90 34.84 3.08
N GLY A 165 -49.53 34.88 1.80
CA GLY A 165 -49.78 36.01 0.90
C GLY A 165 -48.55 36.86 0.56
N GLU A 166 -47.39 36.57 1.17
CA GLU A 166 -46.13 37.28 0.92
C GLU A 166 -45.15 36.41 0.13
N SER A 167 -44.35 37.04 -0.74
CA SER A 167 -43.25 36.35 -1.42
C SER A 167 -42.04 36.23 -0.50
N LEU A 168 -41.17 35.25 -0.72
CA LEU A 168 -39.94 35.03 0.08
C LEU A 168 -39.04 36.28 0.20
N GLN A 169 -39.12 37.21 -0.75
CA GLN A 169 -38.33 38.44 -0.78
C GLN A 169 -38.99 39.60 -0.02
N ASP A 170 -40.28 39.47 0.29
CA ASP A 170 -41.15 40.51 0.87
C ASP A 170 -41.62 40.16 2.29
N SER A 171 -41.18 39.01 2.83
CA SER A 171 -41.49 38.62 4.21
C SER A 171 -40.55 39.30 5.21
N ASP A 172 -41.03 39.58 6.42
CA ASP A 172 -40.24 40.12 7.56
C ASP A 172 -39.04 39.23 7.98
N PHE A 173 -38.92 38.02 7.43
CA PHE A 173 -37.86 37.06 7.71
C PHE A 173 -36.77 37.05 6.64
N LYS A 174 -35.50 37.05 7.08
CA LYS A 174 -34.33 37.04 6.19
C LYS A 174 -34.25 35.72 5.41
N VAL A 175 -34.22 35.82 4.08
CA VAL A 175 -33.96 34.68 3.17
C VAL A 175 -32.61 34.04 3.52
N ALA A 176 -32.60 32.72 3.74
CA ALA A 176 -31.42 31.95 4.18
C ALA A 176 -30.89 32.33 5.58
N GLY A 177 -31.70 33.01 6.40
CA GLY A 177 -31.34 33.41 7.76
C GLY A 177 -31.22 32.23 8.74
N SER A 178 -31.99 31.15 8.54
CA SER A 178 -31.89 29.93 9.34
C SER A 178 -31.16 28.85 8.56
N ARG A 179 -30.03 28.40 9.12
CA ARG A 179 -29.14 27.38 8.57
C ARG A 179 -29.07 26.23 9.56
N PHE A 180 -29.07 25.01 9.06
CA PHE A 180 -28.78 23.84 9.89
C PHE A 180 -27.62 23.04 9.29
N ALA A 181 -26.86 22.42 10.18
CA ALA A 181 -25.87 21.41 9.87
C ALA A 181 -25.98 20.33 10.94
N GLU A 182 -26.12 19.09 10.51
CA GLU A 182 -26.33 17.93 11.35
C GLU A 182 -25.28 16.88 10.98
N ILE A 183 -24.65 16.33 12.02
CA ILE A 183 -23.80 15.16 11.90
C ILE A 183 -24.42 14.07 12.78
N GLY A 184 -24.64 12.91 12.19
CA GLY A 184 -25.28 11.77 12.82
C GLY A 184 -24.47 10.51 12.58
N TRP A 185 -24.64 9.55 13.48
CA TRP A 185 -24.11 8.21 13.30
C TRP A 185 -25.27 7.23 13.22
N ALA A 186 -25.45 6.61 12.06
CA ALA A 186 -26.53 5.66 11.81
C ALA A 186 -26.03 4.22 11.98
N TRP A 187 -26.80 3.38 12.66
CA TRP A 187 -26.54 1.94 12.74
C TRP A 187 -27.76 1.17 12.26
N LYS A 188 -27.57 0.23 11.33
CA LYS A 188 -28.62 -0.68 10.85
C LYS A 188 -28.24 -2.10 11.21
N THR A 189 -29.08 -2.78 12.00
CA THR A 189 -28.86 -4.17 12.43
C THR A 189 -30.02 -5.07 11.99
N ARG A 190 -29.73 -6.18 11.30
CA ARG A 190 -30.73 -7.22 10.98
C ARG A 190 -31.13 -7.97 12.25
N VAL A 191 -32.42 -7.92 12.60
CA VAL A 191 -32.98 -8.54 13.81
C VAL A 191 -33.14 -10.06 13.63
N PHE A 192 -33.74 -10.50 12.52
CA PHE A 192 -33.98 -11.92 12.23
C PHE A 192 -32.80 -12.59 11.53
N LYS A 193 -32.62 -13.89 11.77
CA LYS A 193 -31.67 -14.72 11.02
C LYS A 193 -32.30 -15.10 9.68
N ASN A 194 -31.68 -14.64 8.60
CA ASN A 194 -31.62 -15.34 7.31
C ASN A 194 -30.17 -15.22 6.87
#